data_AF-A0A662SQN9-F1
#
_entry.id   AF-A0A662SQN9-F1
#
_cell.length_a   1.000
_cell.length_b   1.000
_cell.length_c   1.000
_cell.angle_alpha   90.00
_cell.angle_beta   90.00
_cell.angle_gamma   90.00
#
_symmetry.space_group_name_H-M   'P 1'
#
loop_
_entity.id
_entity.type
_entity.pdbx_description
1 polymer ?
#
loop_
_entity_poly.entity_id
_entity_poly.type
_entity_poly.pdbx_seq_one_letter_code
_entity_poly.pdbx_strand_id
1 'polypeptide(L)'
;MGGTTAKAGTIVNRTPEVTREYEVGGRTHKGRLVKGSGYPVRFPFIDLAECSAGGGTIAWVDEGGFLRVGPISAGSDPGPACYGKGGSDPTVTDANVILGRLNPKYLLGGALKIHKELAEEAIREKICDSLGLDLVEAANGVIEIVNSEMSRILRIMSVERGLDPREFALMAFGGAGPMHACWLAEELSINLIIIPLDPGLFSAWGLMSADVTHEVSKPLMTTSIDHERLEDLFESLEKEAREVLLEQGIKEGKIFLFRELDVRYLGQSYELQVSVPPELNENSLNKVIESFHEKHRRMYGYYMRDEEVEFVNARIKAIGRIIRPNIPKQPLQGAVPDENSILGFREVYFGREEEFHKTPIYIRERLKPGNVIEGPAIIEQYDTTTVIPPGWSAKVDEFGSLRVVQ
;
A
#
# COMPACT_ATOMS: atom_id res chain seq x y z
N MET A 1 0.02 5.73 3.24
CA MET A 1 0.39 6.14 4.63
C MET A 1 -0.85 6.63 5.36
N GLY A 2 -1.08 6.17 6.59
CA GLY A 2 -2.21 6.57 7.44
C GLY A 2 -1.77 7.37 8.68
N GLY A 3 -2.63 7.40 9.70
CA GLY A 3 -2.32 8.05 10.97
C GLY A 3 -1.28 7.32 11.82
N THR A 4 -1.21 6.00 11.76
CA THR A 4 -0.34 5.21 12.65
C THR A 4 0.82 4.54 11.91
N THR A 5 0.57 4.05 10.70
CA THR A 5 1.53 3.25 9.94
C THR A 5 1.54 3.58 8.45
N ALA A 6 2.63 3.20 7.79
CA ALA A 6 2.74 3.13 6.34
C ALA A 6 2.82 1.67 5.91
N LYS A 7 2.19 1.35 4.78
CA LYS A 7 2.19 0.03 4.15
C LYS A 7 2.61 0.16 2.70
N ALA A 8 3.39 -0.79 2.22
CA ALA A 8 3.85 -0.89 0.84
C ALA A 8 3.55 -2.28 0.29
N GLY A 9 3.18 -2.33 -0.98
CA GLY A 9 2.85 -3.55 -1.72
C GLY A 9 3.25 -3.39 -3.18
N THR A 10 3.40 -4.50 -3.90
CA THR A 10 3.69 -4.51 -5.34
C THR A 10 2.56 -5.17 -6.12
N ILE A 11 2.29 -4.62 -7.30
CA ILE A 11 1.39 -5.19 -8.29
C ILE A 11 2.21 -5.39 -9.57
N VAL A 12 2.41 -6.64 -9.95
CA VAL A 12 3.18 -7.03 -11.14
C VAL A 12 2.24 -7.78 -12.08
N ASN A 13 2.26 -7.45 -13.37
CA ASN A 13 1.36 -8.06 -14.37
C ASN A 13 -0.12 -8.03 -13.95
N ARG A 14 -0.57 -6.89 -13.38
CA ARG A 14 -1.94 -6.65 -12.89
C ARG A 14 -2.40 -7.58 -11.75
N THR A 15 -1.46 -8.24 -11.09
CA THR A 15 -1.73 -9.17 -9.99
C THR A 15 -0.94 -8.70 -8.76
N PRO A 16 -1.58 -8.57 -7.57
CA PRO A 16 -0.83 -8.30 -6.36
C PRO A 16 0.01 -9.52 -5.97
N GLU A 17 1.19 -9.30 -5.40
CA GLU A 17 1.98 -10.40 -4.86
C GLU A 17 1.33 -11.00 -3.61
N VAL A 18 1.43 -12.32 -3.47
CA VAL A 18 0.82 -13.08 -2.36
C VAL A 18 1.91 -13.91 -1.68
N THR A 19 1.93 -13.88 -0.35
CA THR A 19 2.77 -14.76 0.48
C THR A 19 1.90 -15.79 1.21
N ARG A 20 2.41 -17.01 1.40
CA ARG A 20 1.73 -18.09 2.14
C ARG A 20 2.28 -18.29 3.55
N GLU A 21 3.29 -17.51 3.91
CA GLU A 21 3.83 -17.43 5.27
C GLU A 21 3.66 -15.99 5.75
N TYR A 22 2.93 -15.84 6.84
CA TYR A 22 2.72 -14.55 7.50
C TYR A 22 2.67 -14.76 9.02
N GLU A 23 3.19 -13.82 9.81
CA GLU A 23 3.07 -13.84 11.26
C GLU A 23 2.02 -12.84 11.73
N VAL A 24 1.03 -13.32 12.49
CA VAL A 24 -0.02 -12.47 13.09
C VAL A 24 0.22 -12.27 14.59
N GLY A 25 -0.24 -11.14 15.13
CA GLY A 25 -0.14 -10.86 16.57
C GLY A 25 1.28 -10.56 17.07
N GLY A 26 2.18 -10.17 16.16
CA GLY A 26 3.55 -9.80 16.51
C GLY A 26 3.66 -8.44 17.18
N ARG A 27 4.64 -8.27 18.09
CA ARG A 27 4.94 -6.97 18.71
C ARG A 27 5.72 -6.03 17.77
N THR A 28 6.35 -6.57 16.74
CA THR A 28 7.17 -5.84 15.78
C THR A 28 6.88 -6.31 14.36
N HIS A 29 6.29 -5.44 13.54
CA HIS A 29 6.08 -5.71 12.11
C HIS A 29 7.14 -4.95 11.30
N LYS A 30 8.15 -5.66 10.80
CA LYS A 30 9.22 -5.11 9.93
C LYS A 30 9.41 -6.00 8.68
N GLY A 31 8.32 -6.44 8.05
CA GLY A 31 8.36 -7.33 6.88
C GLY A 31 8.99 -8.69 7.16
N ARG A 32 9.53 -9.36 6.12
CA ARG A 32 10.18 -10.70 6.23
C ARG A 32 11.48 -10.70 7.06
N LEU A 33 12.09 -9.53 7.31
CA LEU A 33 13.38 -9.41 8.00
C LEU A 33 13.30 -9.70 9.50
N VAL A 34 12.12 -9.54 10.12
CA VAL A 34 11.92 -9.84 11.55
C VAL A 34 10.81 -10.88 11.68
N LYS A 35 11.21 -12.15 11.64
CA LYS A 35 10.38 -13.31 12.00
C LYS A 35 10.49 -13.59 13.50
N GLY A 36 9.52 -14.29 14.07
CA GLY A 36 9.51 -14.79 15.44
C GLY A 36 8.89 -13.86 16.48
N SER A 37 8.24 -12.77 16.06
CA SER A 37 7.53 -11.89 17.01
C SER A 37 6.06 -12.24 17.15
N GLY A 38 5.48 -12.95 16.15
CA GLY A 38 4.08 -13.36 16.12
C GLY A 38 3.89 -14.85 15.85
N TYR A 39 2.64 -15.24 15.58
CA TYR A 39 2.23 -16.60 15.29
C TYR A 39 2.23 -16.86 13.78
N PRO A 40 2.96 -17.87 13.27
CA PRO A 40 2.97 -18.18 11.86
C PRO A 40 1.61 -18.74 11.42
N VAL A 41 1.07 -18.19 10.34
CA VAL A 41 -0.17 -18.61 9.70
C VAL A 41 0.12 -19.02 8.26
N ARG A 42 -0.36 -20.21 7.88
CA ARG A 42 -0.26 -20.78 6.53
C ARG A 42 -1.54 -20.47 5.75
N PHE A 43 -1.73 -19.19 5.41
CA PHE A 43 -2.87 -18.71 4.62
C PHE A 43 -2.34 -17.74 3.55
N PRO A 44 -2.96 -17.65 2.36
CA PRO A 44 -2.56 -16.68 1.35
C PRO A 44 -2.87 -15.24 1.80
N PHE A 45 -1.85 -14.41 1.96
CA PHE A 45 -1.97 -12.99 2.27
C PHE A 45 -1.41 -12.14 1.13
N ILE A 46 -2.04 -11.00 0.87
CA ILE A 46 -1.39 -9.96 0.05
C ILE A 46 -0.09 -9.59 0.74
N ASP A 47 0.99 -9.64 -0.02
CA ASP A 47 2.32 -9.44 0.51
C ASP A 47 2.58 -7.95 0.68
N LEU A 48 2.64 -7.52 1.94
CA LEU A 48 2.80 -6.13 2.33
C LEU A 48 3.95 -5.99 3.31
N ALA A 49 4.75 -4.95 3.13
CA ALA A 49 5.65 -4.45 4.16
C ALA A 49 4.98 -3.31 4.92
N GLU A 50 5.23 -3.23 6.23
CA GLU A 50 4.69 -2.19 7.11
C GLU A 50 5.81 -1.59 7.95
N CYS A 51 5.71 -0.29 8.22
CA CYS A 51 6.52 0.41 9.22
C CYS A 51 5.68 1.41 10.00
N SER A 52 6.13 1.71 11.23
CA SER A 52 5.58 2.77 12.07
C SER A 52 5.98 4.14 11.53
N ALA A 53 5.33 4.55 10.46
CA ALA A 53 5.57 5.80 9.75
C ALA A 53 4.22 6.42 9.35
N GLY A 54 3.38 6.76 10.33
CA GLY A 54 2.12 7.46 10.13
C GLY A 54 2.18 8.91 10.59
N GLY A 55 1.13 9.68 10.33
CA GLY A 55 1.06 11.09 10.75
C GLY A 55 1.15 11.30 12.27
N GLY A 56 0.65 10.37 13.07
CA GLY A 56 0.73 10.38 14.53
C GLY A 56 1.94 9.62 15.07
N THR A 57 2.92 9.24 14.25
CA THR A 57 4.16 8.62 14.77
C THR A 57 4.94 9.66 15.56
N ILE A 58 5.36 9.28 16.78
CA ILE A 58 6.00 10.18 17.74
C ILE A 58 7.49 10.33 17.41
N ALA A 59 7.98 11.56 17.41
CA ALA A 59 9.39 11.90 17.41
C ALA A 59 9.91 12.07 18.84
N TRP A 60 11.13 11.61 19.11
CA TRP A 60 11.72 11.65 20.45
C TRP A 60 13.24 11.60 20.36
N VAL A 61 13.94 12.02 21.42
CA VAL A 61 15.39 11.95 21.52
C VAL A 61 15.76 10.75 22.40
N ASP A 62 16.62 9.87 21.90
CA ASP A 62 17.08 8.70 22.66
C ASP A 62 18.14 9.04 23.72
N GLU A 63 18.44 8.09 24.60
CA GLU A 63 19.46 8.26 25.65
C GLU A 63 20.87 8.60 25.09
N GLY A 64 21.11 8.32 23.81
CA GLY A 64 22.34 8.64 23.10
C GLY A 64 22.34 10.03 22.46
N GLY A 65 21.26 10.81 22.59
CA GLY A 65 21.15 12.14 21.98
C GLY A 65 20.84 12.10 20.48
N PHE A 66 20.24 11.02 19.96
CA PHE A 66 19.82 10.94 18.57
C PHE A 66 18.32 11.13 18.41
N LEU A 67 17.92 11.88 17.38
CA LEU A 67 16.52 12.01 16.98
C LEU A 67 16.01 10.66 16.43
N ARG A 68 14.88 10.21 16.96
CA ARG A 68 14.15 9.01 16.54
C ARG A 68 12.72 9.39 16.17
N VAL A 69 12.15 8.65 15.23
CA VAL A 69 10.73 8.76 14.87
C VAL A 69 10.14 7.35 14.87
N GLY A 70 9.13 7.14 15.71
CA GLY A 70 8.54 5.83 15.97
C GLY A 70 9.38 4.97 16.92
N PRO A 71 8.96 3.70 17.17
CA PRO A 71 7.79 3.05 16.58
C PRO A 71 6.45 3.45 17.23
N ILE A 72 6.49 4.23 18.30
CA ILE A 72 5.33 4.65 19.09
C ILE A 72 4.50 5.66 18.31
N SER A 73 3.18 5.60 18.46
CA SER A 73 2.25 6.55 17.86
C SER A 73 1.28 7.12 18.88
N ALA A 74 0.96 8.41 18.73
CA ALA A 74 -0.07 9.13 19.46
C ALA A 74 -1.50 8.77 19.00
N GLY A 75 -1.64 8.00 17.91
CA GLY A 75 -2.94 7.62 17.34
C GLY A 75 -3.76 8.85 16.92
N SER A 76 -5.08 8.76 17.09
CA SER A 76 -6.03 9.87 16.86
C SER A 76 -6.57 10.50 18.14
N ASP A 77 -6.37 9.83 19.28
CA ASP A 77 -6.78 10.25 20.63
C ASP A 77 -5.74 9.73 21.64
N PRO A 78 -4.94 10.62 22.28
CA PRO A 78 -5.03 12.07 22.21
C PRO A 78 -4.55 12.67 20.87
N GLY A 79 -3.81 11.90 20.07
CA GLY A 79 -3.32 12.32 18.75
C GLY A 79 -2.17 13.33 18.78
N PRO A 80 -1.76 13.85 17.61
CA PRO A 80 -0.79 14.94 17.46
C PRO A 80 -1.05 16.13 18.39
N ALA A 81 0.02 16.80 18.85
CA ALA A 81 -0.10 17.96 19.73
C ALA A 81 -0.95 19.08 19.10
N CYS A 82 -0.79 19.30 17.80
CA CYS A 82 -1.52 20.30 17.03
C CYS A 82 -3.03 20.05 16.96
N TYR A 83 -3.54 18.88 17.35
CA TYR A 83 -4.97 18.61 17.41
C TYR A 83 -5.64 19.23 18.65
N GLY A 84 -4.87 19.65 19.66
CA GLY A 84 -5.41 20.30 20.85
C GLY A 84 -6.29 19.40 21.73
N LYS A 85 -6.12 18.08 21.64
CA LYS A 85 -6.90 17.07 22.39
C LYS A 85 -6.17 16.50 23.61
N GLY A 86 -5.11 17.17 24.06
CA GLY A 86 -4.30 16.75 25.22
C GLY A 86 -3.04 15.96 24.86
N GLY A 87 -2.76 15.76 23.57
CA GLY A 87 -1.47 15.21 23.12
C GLY A 87 -0.36 16.24 23.32
N SER A 88 0.81 15.80 23.79
CA SER A 88 1.97 16.67 24.03
C SER A 88 3.26 16.14 23.42
N ASP A 89 3.24 14.95 22.82
CA ASP A 89 4.39 14.38 22.13
C ASP A 89 4.45 14.93 20.69
N PRO A 90 5.64 15.32 20.19
CA PRO A 90 5.77 15.81 18.83
C PRO A 90 5.58 14.65 17.86
N THR A 91 4.84 14.89 16.77
CA THR A 91 4.55 13.88 15.76
C THR A 91 4.91 14.34 14.35
N VAL A 92 4.84 13.40 13.40
CA VAL A 92 5.02 13.69 11.97
C VAL A 92 4.00 14.73 11.47
N THR A 93 2.76 14.73 12.00
CA THR A 93 1.75 15.74 11.68
C THR A 93 2.16 17.11 12.20
N ASP A 94 2.67 17.18 13.43
CA ASP A 94 3.15 18.43 14.03
C ASP A 94 4.29 19.04 13.19
N ALA A 95 5.26 18.22 12.79
CA ALA A 95 6.34 18.64 11.90
C ALA A 95 5.80 19.18 10.56
N ASN A 96 4.87 18.49 9.91
CA ASN A 96 4.28 18.97 8.65
C ASN A 96 3.49 20.28 8.80
N VAL A 97 2.87 20.53 9.97
CA VAL A 97 2.21 21.80 10.29
C VAL A 97 3.23 22.93 10.46
N ILE A 98 4.35 22.68 11.14
CA ILE A 98 5.44 23.66 11.31
C ILE A 98 6.04 24.05 9.97
N LEU A 99 6.35 23.06 9.12
CA LEU A 99 6.93 23.25 7.79
C LEU A 99 5.93 23.87 6.77
N GLY A 100 4.68 24.09 7.16
CA GLY A 100 3.64 24.63 6.28
C GLY A 100 3.19 23.65 5.19
N ARG A 101 3.60 22.39 5.22
CA ARG A 101 3.13 21.36 4.27
C ARG A 101 1.66 21.03 4.52
N LEU A 102 1.26 21.02 5.78
CA LEU A 102 -0.11 20.87 6.23
C LEU A 102 -0.74 22.23 6.58
N ASN A 103 -2.06 22.34 6.45
CA ASN A 103 -2.79 23.53 6.84
C ASN A 103 -2.71 23.78 8.36
N PRO A 104 -2.16 24.93 8.81
CA PRO A 104 -1.91 25.18 10.24
C PRO A 104 -3.17 25.62 11.00
N LYS A 105 -4.30 25.80 10.31
CA LYS A 105 -5.54 26.32 10.91
C LYS A 105 -6.62 25.25 11.05
N TYR A 106 -6.72 24.35 10.07
CA TYR A 106 -7.74 23.31 10.08
C TYR A 106 -7.38 22.10 9.20
N LEU A 107 -8.02 20.97 9.46
CA LEU A 107 -8.07 19.78 8.63
C LEU A 107 -9.52 19.32 8.44
N LEU A 108 -9.72 18.31 7.57
CA LEU A 108 -11.03 17.69 7.32
C LEU A 108 -12.07 18.73 6.89
N GLY A 109 -11.70 19.61 5.96
CA GLY A 109 -12.56 20.67 5.45
C GLY A 109 -13.01 21.70 6.52
N GLY A 110 -12.30 21.82 7.63
CA GLY A 110 -12.64 22.74 8.72
C GLY A 110 -13.19 22.04 9.97
N ALA A 111 -13.49 20.74 9.90
CA ALA A 111 -14.09 20.01 11.02
C ALA A 111 -13.11 19.78 12.19
N LEU A 112 -11.80 19.75 11.90
CA LEU A 112 -10.75 19.66 12.91
C LEU A 112 -9.95 20.96 12.91
N LYS A 113 -10.03 21.72 14.00
CA LYS A 113 -9.17 22.90 14.21
C LYS A 113 -7.74 22.44 14.51
N ILE A 114 -6.77 23.15 13.93
CA ILE A 114 -5.35 22.91 14.16
C ILE A 114 -4.76 24.08 14.96
N HIS A 115 -3.89 23.73 15.89
CA HIS A 115 -3.20 24.63 16.80
C HIS A 115 -1.70 24.53 16.53
N LYS A 116 -1.19 25.35 15.60
CA LYS A 116 0.23 25.32 15.22
C LYS A 116 1.14 25.54 16.43
N GLU A 117 0.74 26.41 17.34
CA GLU A 117 1.52 26.79 18.51
C GLU A 117 1.81 25.59 19.42
N LEU A 118 0.86 24.65 19.54
CA LEU A 118 1.05 23.41 20.31
C LEU A 118 2.05 22.45 19.66
N ALA A 119 2.10 22.40 18.32
CA ALA A 119 3.13 21.66 17.60
C ALA A 119 4.51 22.29 17.82
N GLU A 120 4.59 23.61 17.75
CA GLU A 120 5.85 24.35 17.97
C GLU A 120 6.37 24.13 19.40
N GLU A 121 5.50 24.21 20.41
CA GLU A 121 5.83 23.92 21.82
C GLU A 121 6.36 22.48 21.99
N ALA A 122 5.62 21.49 21.49
CA ALA A 122 6.00 20.08 21.62
C ALA A 122 7.36 19.76 20.97
N ILE A 123 7.65 20.30 19.78
CA ILE A 123 8.94 20.08 19.10
C ILE A 123 10.07 20.88 19.77
N ARG A 124 9.81 22.09 20.28
CA ARG A 124 10.82 22.87 21.02
C ARG A 124 11.28 22.14 22.27
N GLU A 125 10.34 21.81 23.15
CA GLU A 125 10.63 21.25 24.47
C GLU A 125 11.29 19.87 24.38
N LYS A 126 10.81 19.01 23.46
CA LYS A 126 11.20 17.60 23.43
C LYS A 126 12.30 17.26 22.44
N ILE A 127 12.62 18.16 21.50
CA ILE A 127 13.62 17.91 20.45
C ILE A 127 14.64 19.05 20.41
N CYS A 128 14.20 20.29 20.21
CA CYS A 128 15.12 21.42 19.99
C CYS A 128 16.01 21.66 21.21
N ASP A 129 15.43 21.71 22.41
CA ASP A 129 16.16 22.00 23.65
C ASP A 129 17.22 20.94 23.98
N SER A 130 16.97 19.68 23.59
CA SER A 130 17.89 18.57 23.84
C SER A 130 19.00 18.47 22.79
N LEU A 131 18.73 18.83 21.54
CA LEU A 131 19.67 18.67 20.42
C LEU A 131 20.36 19.98 19.99
N GLY A 132 19.89 21.13 20.48
CA GLY A 132 20.39 22.45 20.07
C GLY A 132 20.05 22.81 18.62
N LEU A 133 18.99 22.22 18.06
CA LEU A 133 18.52 22.48 16.69
C LEU A 133 17.52 23.63 16.65
N ASP A 134 17.43 24.31 15.51
CA ASP A 134 16.30 25.21 15.28
C ASP A 134 15.00 24.43 15.03
N LEU A 135 13.87 25.13 15.14
CA LEU A 135 12.55 24.51 15.04
C LEU A 135 12.26 23.90 13.67
N VAL A 136 12.71 24.57 12.60
CA VAL A 136 12.47 24.16 11.21
C VAL A 136 13.40 23.00 10.86
N GLU A 137 14.67 23.07 11.27
CA GLU A 137 15.63 21.98 11.19
C GLU A 137 15.11 20.72 11.89
N ALA A 138 14.65 20.86 13.14
CA ALA A 138 14.10 19.74 13.91
C ALA A 138 12.86 19.14 13.23
N ALA A 139 11.92 19.99 12.79
CA ALA A 139 10.74 19.53 12.07
C ALA A 139 11.09 18.83 10.75
N ASN A 140 12.04 19.37 9.97
CA ASN A 140 12.50 18.75 8.72
C ASN A 140 13.19 17.40 8.99
N GLY A 141 14.03 17.32 10.02
CA GLY A 141 14.69 16.07 10.43
C GLY A 141 13.69 14.97 10.80
N VAL A 142 12.57 15.32 11.45
CA VAL A 142 11.47 14.36 11.70
C VAL A 142 10.91 13.81 10.37
N ILE A 143 10.72 14.66 9.36
CA ILE A 143 10.21 14.25 8.06
C ILE A 143 11.22 13.41 7.26
N GLU A 144 12.50 13.73 7.34
CA GLU A 144 13.56 12.96 6.68
C GLU A 144 13.68 11.55 7.27
N ILE A 145 13.61 11.41 8.60
CA ILE A 145 13.66 10.10 9.25
C ILE A 145 12.44 9.26 8.88
N VAL A 146 11.22 9.83 8.90
CA VAL A 146 10.02 9.07 8.53
C VAL A 146 10.02 8.68 7.06
N ASN A 147 10.53 9.54 6.17
CA ASN A 147 10.69 9.21 4.75
C ASN A 147 11.70 8.07 4.55
N SER A 148 12.84 8.10 5.24
CA SER A 148 13.85 7.04 5.18
C SER A 148 13.29 5.68 5.61
N GLU A 149 12.48 5.63 6.67
CA GLU A 149 11.79 4.39 7.09
C GLU A 149 10.76 3.91 6.07
N MET A 150 10.04 4.82 5.40
CA MET A 150 9.11 4.46 4.32
C MET A 150 9.84 3.95 3.08
N SER A 151 10.95 4.58 2.69
CA SER A 151 11.78 4.13 1.58
C SER A 151 12.39 2.75 1.84
N ARG A 152 12.71 2.43 3.10
CA ARG A 152 13.15 1.09 3.50
C ARG A 152 12.08 0.02 3.19
N ILE A 153 10.81 0.26 3.53
CA ILE A 153 9.75 -0.73 3.23
C ILE A 153 9.45 -0.83 1.73
N LEU A 154 9.61 0.25 0.97
CA LEU A 154 9.49 0.21 -0.49
C LEU A 154 10.63 -0.61 -1.11
N ARG A 155 11.87 -0.50 -0.61
CA ARG A 155 13.02 -1.34 -1.05
C ARG A 155 12.80 -2.83 -0.74
N ILE A 156 12.25 -3.15 0.43
CA ILE A 156 11.86 -4.53 0.78
C ILE A 156 10.84 -5.10 -0.21
N MET A 157 9.89 -4.28 -0.66
CA MET A 157 8.86 -4.71 -1.61
C MET A 157 9.33 -4.70 -3.07
N SER A 158 10.48 -4.10 -3.39
CA SER A 158 10.96 -3.96 -4.76
C SER A 158 12.32 -4.63 -4.95
N VAL A 159 13.40 -3.94 -4.59
CA VAL A 159 14.79 -4.36 -4.80
C VAL A 159 15.07 -5.74 -4.20
N GLU A 160 14.62 -6.01 -2.97
CA GLU A 160 14.81 -7.31 -2.33
C GLU A 160 14.04 -8.46 -3.01
N ARG A 161 13.08 -8.12 -3.89
CA ARG A 161 12.33 -9.07 -4.73
C ARG A 161 12.88 -9.18 -6.14
N GLY A 162 14.02 -8.54 -6.43
CA GLY A 162 14.59 -8.48 -7.77
C GLY A 162 13.79 -7.61 -8.74
N LEU A 163 12.95 -6.70 -8.21
CA LEU A 163 12.18 -5.74 -9.01
C LEU A 163 12.90 -4.39 -9.04
N ASP A 164 13.05 -3.82 -10.24
CA ASP A 164 13.62 -2.48 -10.41
C ASP A 164 12.54 -1.41 -10.16
N PRO A 165 12.64 -0.57 -9.10
CA PRO A 165 11.64 0.45 -8.80
C PRO A 165 11.37 1.44 -9.96
N ARG A 166 12.36 1.66 -10.84
CA ARG A 166 12.26 2.60 -11.96
C ARG A 166 11.24 2.15 -13.01
N GLU A 167 10.91 0.87 -13.05
CA GLU A 167 9.90 0.28 -13.92
C GLU A 167 8.47 0.40 -13.36
N PHE A 168 8.31 0.93 -12.14
CA PHE A 168 7.03 1.07 -11.47
C PHE A 168 6.50 2.51 -11.51
N ALA A 169 5.19 2.64 -11.30
CA ALA A 169 4.57 3.87 -10.84
C ALA A 169 4.28 3.74 -9.34
N LEU A 170 4.54 4.80 -8.56
CA LEU A 170 4.20 4.85 -7.14
C LEU A 170 2.75 5.29 -6.96
N MET A 171 1.88 4.37 -6.53
CA MET A 171 0.51 4.71 -6.15
C MET A 171 0.48 5.24 -4.71
N ALA A 172 0.35 6.55 -4.54
CA ALA A 172 0.36 7.20 -3.22
C ALA A 172 -1.06 7.46 -2.71
N PHE A 173 -1.44 6.77 -1.63
CA PHE A 173 -2.77 6.89 -1.02
C PHE A 173 -2.73 6.79 0.51
N GLY A 174 -3.90 6.93 1.12
CA GLY A 174 -4.10 7.23 2.54
C GLY A 174 -3.96 8.72 2.82
N GLY A 175 -4.43 9.18 3.98
CA GLY A 175 -4.53 10.61 4.28
C GLY A 175 -3.20 11.36 4.25
N ALA A 176 -2.08 10.69 4.53
CA ALA A 176 -0.74 11.28 4.52
C ALA A 176 0.14 10.82 3.34
N GLY A 177 -0.27 9.82 2.56
CA GLY A 177 0.59 9.25 1.49
C GLY A 177 1.06 10.28 0.46
N PRO A 178 0.14 11.04 -0.16
CA PRO A 178 0.48 12.07 -1.15
C PRO A 178 1.43 13.16 -0.67
N MET A 179 1.52 13.37 0.65
CA MET A 179 2.38 14.39 1.26
C MET A 179 3.85 14.01 1.28
N HIS A 180 4.17 12.72 1.20
CA HIS A 180 5.54 12.21 1.25
C HIS A 180 6.01 11.64 -0.11
N ALA A 181 5.10 11.48 -1.06
CA ALA A 181 5.31 10.69 -2.28
C ALA A 181 6.49 11.17 -3.15
N CYS A 182 6.68 12.48 -3.32
CA CYS A 182 7.74 13.04 -4.17
C CYS A 182 9.14 12.68 -3.65
N TRP A 183 9.36 12.75 -2.33
CA TRP A 183 10.65 12.36 -1.72
C TRP A 183 10.90 10.86 -1.82
N LEU A 184 9.87 10.03 -1.59
CA LEU A 184 10.00 8.57 -1.72
C LEU A 184 10.27 8.14 -3.18
N ALA A 185 9.62 8.81 -4.13
CA ALA A 185 9.83 8.55 -5.55
C ALA A 185 11.23 8.96 -5.99
N GLU A 186 11.70 10.14 -5.57
CA GLU A 186 13.07 10.61 -5.83
C GLU A 186 14.12 9.63 -5.29
N GLU A 187 14.00 9.22 -4.03
CA GLU A 187 14.96 8.32 -3.38
C GLU A 187 15.06 6.95 -4.08
N LEU A 188 13.97 6.50 -4.71
CA LEU A 188 13.89 5.23 -5.44
C LEU A 188 13.99 5.40 -6.96
N SER A 189 14.21 6.62 -7.45
CA SER A 189 14.21 6.96 -8.88
C SER A 189 12.94 6.54 -9.63
N ILE A 190 11.78 6.62 -8.97
CA ILE A 190 10.48 6.35 -9.56
C ILE A 190 10.02 7.59 -10.34
N ASN A 191 9.76 7.42 -11.64
CA ASN A 191 9.49 8.55 -12.55
C ASN A 191 8.02 9.01 -12.57
N LEU A 192 7.11 8.23 -11.98
CA LEU A 192 5.68 8.51 -12.01
C LEU A 192 5.04 8.19 -10.67
N ILE A 193 4.38 9.17 -10.09
CA ILE A 193 3.49 9.01 -8.95
C ILE A 193 2.04 9.14 -9.45
N ILE A 194 1.18 8.27 -8.96
CA ILE A 194 -0.26 8.34 -9.17
C ILE A 194 -0.93 8.54 -7.81
N ILE A 195 -1.68 9.63 -7.68
CA ILE A 195 -2.53 9.89 -6.53
C ILE A 195 -3.98 9.75 -7.02
N PRO A 196 -4.75 8.77 -6.51
CA PRO A 196 -6.13 8.55 -6.94
C PRO A 196 -7.02 9.75 -6.59
N LEU A 197 -8.25 9.77 -7.12
CA LEU A 197 -9.23 10.83 -6.85
C LEU A 197 -9.48 11.04 -5.35
N ASP A 198 -9.66 9.95 -4.59
CA ASP A 198 -9.94 9.96 -3.15
C ASP A 198 -8.88 9.13 -2.39
N PRO A 199 -7.66 9.65 -2.21
CA PRO A 199 -6.55 8.88 -1.65
C PRO A 199 -6.77 8.47 -0.20
N GLY A 200 -7.35 9.33 0.63
CA GLY A 200 -7.70 9.01 2.02
C GLY A 200 -8.76 7.91 2.14
N LEU A 201 -9.60 7.73 1.11
CA LEU A 201 -10.67 6.73 1.07
C LEU A 201 -10.37 5.52 0.16
N PHE A 202 -9.16 5.46 -0.41
CA PHE A 202 -8.85 4.49 -1.47
C PHE A 202 -8.97 3.02 -1.04
N SER A 203 -8.72 2.70 0.23
CA SER A 203 -8.93 1.34 0.77
C SER A 203 -10.41 0.95 0.78
N ALA A 204 -11.32 1.89 1.05
CA ALA A 204 -12.77 1.64 0.97
C ALA A 204 -13.20 1.42 -0.48
N TRP A 205 -12.62 2.17 -1.42
CA TRP A 205 -12.85 1.94 -2.85
C TRP A 205 -12.37 0.55 -3.30
N GLY A 206 -11.23 0.09 -2.79
CA GLY A 206 -10.73 -1.27 -3.00
C GLY A 206 -11.70 -2.34 -2.49
N LEU A 207 -12.26 -2.16 -1.29
CA LEU A 207 -13.28 -3.06 -0.72
C LEU A 207 -14.54 -3.13 -1.59
N MET A 208 -15.01 -1.99 -2.11
CA MET A 208 -16.16 -1.92 -3.01
C MET A 208 -15.91 -2.54 -4.39
N SER A 209 -14.64 -2.72 -4.77
CA SER A 209 -14.24 -3.18 -6.11
C SER A 209 -13.74 -4.62 -6.13
N ALA A 210 -13.57 -5.24 -4.95
CA ALA A 210 -13.08 -6.60 -4.80
C ALA A 210 -14.19 -7.62 -5.12
N ASP A 211 -13.88 -8.57 -5.99
CA ASP A 211 -14.75 -9.72 -6.22
C ASP A 211 -14.77 -10.61 -4.96
N VAL A 212 -15.93 -11.21 -4.69
CA VAL A 212 -16.07 -12.13 -3.56
C VAL A 212 -15.31 -13.41 -3.89
N THR A 213 -14.34 -13.78 -3.07
CA THR A 213 -13.53 -14.98 -3.29
C THR A 213 -13.72 -15.95 -2.14
N HIS A 214 -13.96 -17.22 -2.47
CA HIS A 214 -14.02 -18.30 -1.50
C HIS A 214 -13.11 -19.45 -1.97
N GLU A 215 -12.36 -20.04 -1.04
CA GLU A 215 -11.50 -21.19 -1.35
C GLU A 215 -11.90 -22.37 -0.48
N VAL A 216 -12.13 -23.51 -1.11
CA VAL A 216 -12.35 -24.79 -0.45
C VAL A 216 -11.26 -25.75 -0.89
N SER A 217 -10.75 -26.55 0.03
CA SER A 217 -9.68 -27.50 -0.26
C SER A 217 -9.83 -28.78 0.53
N LYS A 218 -9.43 -29.90 -0.06
CA LYS A 218 -9.34 -31.21 0.59
C LYS A 218 -7.94 -31.81 0.42
N PRO A 219 -7.38 -32.45 1.46
CA PRO A 219 -6.09 -33.12 1.36
C PRO A 219 -6.20 -34.37 0.47
N LEU A 220 -5.15 -34.62 -0.31
CA LEU A 220 -4.99 -35.79 -1.18
C LEU A 220 -3.86 -36.71 -0.70
N MET A 221 -2.68 -36.14 -0.40
CA MET A 221 -1.48 -36.84 0.08
C MET A 221 -1.20 -38.16 -0.66
N THR A 222 -0.99 -38.10 -1.98
CA THR A 222 -0.72 -39.28 -2.80
C THR A 222 0.21 -38.97 -3.97
N THR A 223 1.03 -39.93 -4.39
CA THR A 223 1.83 -39.86 -5.64
C THR A 223 1.12 -40.45 -6.85
N SER A 224 -0.01 -41.14 -6.62
CA SER A 224 -0.82 -41.75 -7.66
C SER A 224 -2.28 -41.39 -7.45
N ILE A 225 -2.87 -40.70 -8.42
CA ILE A 225 -4.29 -40.35 -8.40
C ILE A 225 -4.94 -40.70 -9.74
N ASP A 226 -6.07 -41.38 -9.65
CA ASP A 226 -6.90 -41.63 -10.81
C ASP A 226 -7.71 -40.37 -11.16
N HIS A 227 -7.71 -40.02 -12.44
CA HIS A 227 -8.39 -38.86 -12.97
C HIS A 227 -9.90 -38.87 -12.72
N GLU A 228 -10.56 -40.03 -12.75
CA GLU A 228 -12.01 -40.14 -12.43
C GLU A 228 -12.28 -39.74 -10.98
N ARG A 229 -11.48 -40.27 -10.05
CA ARG A 229 -11.59 -39.93 -8.62
C ARG A 229 -11.25 -38.46 -8.33
N LEU A 230 -10.31 -37.89 -9.08
CA LEU A 230 -9.98 -36.48 -8.96
C LEU A 230 -11.09 -35.58 -9.51
N GLU A 231 -11.76 -36.00 -10.59
CA GLU A 231 -12.94 -35.33 -11.13
C GLU A 231 -14.08 -35.31 -10.11
N ASP A 232 -14.44 -36.46 -9.54
CA ASP A 232 -15.46 -36.57 -8.48
C ASP A 232 -15.17 -35.62 -7.30
N LEU A 233 -13.89 -35.53 -6.90
CA LEU A 233 -13.46 -34.64 -5.83
C LEU A 233 -13.65 -33.16 -6.21
N PHE A 234 -13.27 -32.78 -7.42
CA PHE A 234 -13.47 -31.41 -7.90
C PHE A 234 -14.95 -31.07 -8.02
N GLU A 235 -15.79 -31.95 -8.57
CA GLU A 235 -17.24 -31.72 -8.64
C GLU A 235 -17.84 -31.48 -7.24
N SER A 236 -17.43 -32.28 -6.24
CA SER A 236 -17.84 -32.09 -4.84
C SER A 236 -17.40 -30.73 -4.29
N LEU A 237 -16.16 -30.32 -4.51
CA LEU A 237 -15.63 -29.05 -4.03
C LEU A 237 -16.25 -27.85 -4.77
N GLU A 238 -16.52 -27.99 -6.07
CA GLU A 238 -17.17 -26.96 -6.87
C GLU A 238 -18.59 -26.72 -6.41
N LYS A 239 -19.33 -27.78 -6.07
CA LYS A 239 -20.66 -27.67 -5.49
C LYS A 239 -20.62 -26.90 -4.17
N GLU A 240 -19.74 -27.29 -3.24
CA GLU A 240 -19.56 -26.63 -1.94
C GLU A 240 -19.22 -25.14 -2.11
N ALA A 241 -18.23 -24.81 -2.94
CA ALA A 241 -17.81 -23.43 -3.15
C ALA A 241 -18.90 -22.57 -3.82
N ARG A 242 -19.66 -23.17 -4.74
CA ARG A 242 -20.79 -22.51 -5.42
C ARG A 242 -21.92 -22.21 -4.45
N GLU A 243 -22.30 -23.15 -3.59
CA GLU A 243 -23.34 -22.98 -2.58
C GLU A 243 -23.03 -21.79 -1.66
N VAL A 244 -21.79 -21.68 -1.18
CA VAL A 244 -21.35 -20.54 -0.35
C VAL A 244 -21.53 -19.19 -1.05
N LEU A 245 -21.16 -19.08 -2.34
CA LEU A 245 -21.32 -17.82 -3.08
C LEU A 245 -22.79 -17.49 -3.37
N LEU A 246 -23.63 -18.50 -3.61
CA LEU A 246 -25.07 -18.32 -3.78
C LEU A 246 -25.73 -17.82 -2.49
N GLU A 247 -25.35 -18.37 -1.33
CA GLU A 247 -25.81 -17.91 0.00
C GLU A 247 -25.41 -16.45 0.29
N GLN A 248 -24.27 -16.02 -0.24
CA GLN A 248 -23.80 -14.63 -0.17
C GLN A 248 -24.49 -13.70 -1.19
N GLY A 249 -25.46 -14.21 -1.95
CA GLY A 249 -26.27 -13.42 -2.90
C GLY A 249 -25.63 -13.20 -4.26
N ILE A 250 -24.55 -13.92 -4.60
CA ILE A 250 -23.96 -13.87 -5.94
C ILE A 250 -24.84 -14.66 -6.90
N LYS A 251 -25.12 -14.10 -8.09
CA LYS A 251 -25.91 -14.78 -9.12
C LYS A 251 -25.09 -15.87 -9.81
N GLU A 252 -25.72 -17.00 -10.17
CA GLU A 252 -25.07 -18.15 -10.83
C GLU A 252 -24.18 -17.74 -12.02
N GLY A 253 -24.68 -16.92 -12.95
CA GLY A 253 -23.92 -16.44 -14.11
C GLY A 253 -22.79 -15.45 -13.80
N LYS A 254 -22.50 -15.20 -12.52
CA LYS A 254 -21.38 -14.39 -12.03
C LYS A 254 -20.39 -15.18 -11.19
N ILE A 255 -20.60 -16.49 -11.02
CA ILE A 255 -19.70 -17.39 -10.31
C ILE A 255 -18.73 -18.01 -11.31
N PHE A 256 -17.44 -17.96 -10.98
CA PHE A 256 -16.35 -18.56 -11.75
C PHE A 256 -15.57 -19.47 -10.83
N LEU A 257 -15.34 -20.72 -11.24
CA LEU A 257 -14.64 -21.71 -10.45
C LEU A 257 -13.31 -22.05 -11.14
N PHE A 258 -12.25 -22.15 -10.35
CA PHE A 258 -10.91 -22.49 -10.83
C PHE A 258 -10.42 -23.71 -10.03
N ARG A 259 -10.06 -24.77 -10.76
CA ARG A 259 -9.48 -25.99 -10.19
C ARG A 259 -7.97 -25.83 -10.05
N GLU A 260 -7.46 -26.19 -8.88
CA GLU A 260 -6.03 -26.10 -8.56
C GLU A 260 -5.58 -27.30 -7.73
N LEU A 261 -4.33 -27.73 -7.93
CA LEU A 261 -3.65 -28.71 -7.08
C LEU A 261 -2.45 -28.07 -6.41
N ASP A 262 -2.28 -28.31 -5.11
CA ASP A 262 -1.01 -28.07 -4.43
C ASP A 262 -0.15 -29.34 -4.60
N VAL A 263 1.00 -29.23 -5.25
CA VAL A 263 1.88 -30.35 -5.63
C VAL A 263 3.33 -30.10 -5.23
N ARG A 264 4.08 -31.17 -4.99
CA ARG A 264 5.51 -31.12 -4.63
C ARG A 264 6.25 -32.36 -5.12
N TYR A 265 7.58 -32.35 -5.13
CA TYR A 265 8.34 -33.59 -5.22
C TYR A 265 8.22 -34.38 -3.91
N LEU A 266 8.20 -35.71 -4.00
CA LEU A 266 8.13 -36.56 -2.82
C LEU A 266 9.30 -36.25 -1.86
N GLY A 267 9.00 -36.04 -0.57
CA GLY A 267 10.00 -35.67 0.44
C GLY A 267 10.34 -34.17 0.50
N GLN A 268 9.84 -33.35 -0.42
CA GLN A 268 9.96 -31.90 -0.34
C GLN A 268 9.05 -31.34 0.76
N SER A 269 9.48 -30.27 1.42
CA SER A 269 8.74 -29.66 2.54
C SER A 269 7.78 -28.54 2.15
N TYR A 270 7.73 -28.15 0.88
CA TYR A 270 6.92 -27.04 0.37
C TYR A 270 6.21 -27.41 -0.94
N GLU A 271 5.03 -26.85 -1.15
CA GLU A 271 4.20 -27.09 -2.34
C GLU A 271 4.21 -25.91 -3.33
N LEU A 272 3.92 -26.22 -4.60
CA LEU A 272 3.56 -25.26 -5.62
C LEU A 272 2.11 -25.52 -6.07
N GLN A 273 1.35 -24.45 -6.22
CA GLN A 273 -0.01 -24.52 -6.75
C GLN A 273 0.02 -24.54 -8.27
N VAL A 274 -0.72 -25.46 -8.89
CA VAL A 274 -0.85 -25.57 -10.35
C VAL A 274 -2.32 -25.58 -10.75
N SER A 275 -2.65 -24.84 -11.82
CA SER A 275 -4.00 -24.81 -12.36
C SER A 275 -4.30 -26.13 -13.07
N VAL A 276 -5.52 -26.62 -12.86
CA VAL A 276 -6.03 -27.84 -13.48
C VAL A 276 -7.04 -27.44 -14.56
N PRO A 277 -6.97 -28.02 -15.77
CA PRO A 277 -7.95 -27.74 -16.81
C PRO A 277 -9.36 -28.26 -16.41
N PRO A 278 -10.44 -27.70 -16.99
CA PRO A 278 -11.81 -28.15 -16.68
C PRO A 278 -12.09 -29.61 -17.03
N GLU A 279 -11.43 -30.15 -18.05
CA GLU A 279 -11.59 -31.55 -18.44
C GLU A 279 -10.40 -32.37 -17.94
N LEU A 280 -10.66 -33.33 -17.04
CA LEU A 280 -9.67 -34.28 -16.60
C LEU A 280 -9.69 -35.56 -17.43
N ASN A 281 -8.53 -35.86 -17.99
CA ASN A 281 -8.13 -37.14 -18.56
C ASN A 281 -6.64 -37.39 -18.25
N GLU A 282 -6.15 -38.59 -18.53
CA GLU A 282 -4.75 -38.96 -18.26
C GLU A 282 -3.73 -37.97 -18.86
N ASN A 283 -3.97 -37.53 -20.10
CA ASN A 283 -3.11 -36.54 -20.77
C ASN A 283 -3.15 -35.16 -20.07
N SER A 284 -4.31 -34.75 -19.56
CA SER A 284 -4.45 -33.50 -18.81
C SER A 284 -3.70 -33.53 -17.48
N LEU A 285 -3.67 -34.66 -16.78
CA LEU A 285 -2.95 -34.82 -15.52
C LEU A 285 -1.44 -34.73 -15.75
N ASN A 286 -0.95 -35.36 -16.83
CA ASN A 286 0.45 -35.21 -17.26
C ASN A 286 0.80 -33.76 -17.57
N LYS A 287 -0.10 -32.99 -18.19
CA LYS A 287 0.11 -31.54 -18.41
C LYS A 287 0.17 -30.74 -17.12
N VAL A 288 -0.59 -31.13 -16.09
CA VAL A 288 -0.53 -30.50 -14.76
C VAL A 288 0.84 -30.76 -14.11
N ILE A 289 1.37 -31.98 -14.22
CA ILE A 289 2.71 -32.34 -13.75
C ILE A 289 3.80 -31.55 -14.50
N GLU A 290 3.71 -31.45 -15.82
CA GLU A 290 4.65 -30.64 -16.62
C GLU A 290 4.58 -29.14 -16.24
N SER A 291 3.38 -28.61 -16.01
CA SER A 291 3.18 -27.24 -15.52
C SER A 291 3.84 -27.04 -14.15
N PHE A 292 3.79 -28.05 -13.27
CA PHE A 292 4.52 -28.03 -12.01
C PHE A 292 6.04 -27.96 -12.23
N HIS A 293 6.61 -28.80 -13.08
CA HIS A 293 8.04 -28.77 -13.39
C HIS A 293 8.47 -27.41 -13.94
N GLU A 294 7.71 -26.82 -14.86
CA GLU A 294 7.98 -25.49 -15.37
C GLU A 294 7.91 -24.42 -14.29
N LYS A 295 6.88 -24.46 -13.43
CA LYS A 295 6.72 -23.50 -12.33
C LYS A 295 7.86 -23.64 -11.33
N HIS A 296 8.29 -24.85 -11.02
CA HIS A 296 9.44 -25.13 -10.16
C HIS A 296 10.73 -24.57 -10.76
N ARG A 297 10.95 -24.76 -12.07
CA ARG A 297 12.10 -24.19 -12.79
C ARG A 297 12.12 -22.67 -12.73
N ARG A 298 10.98 -22.02 -12.93
CA ARG A 298 10.88 -20.56 -12.89
C ARG A 298 11.15 -20.01 -11.48
N MET A 299 10.67 -20.70 -10.44
CA MET A 299 10.78 -20.23 -9.06
C MET A 299 12.14 -20.53 -8.42
N TYR A 300 12.72 -21.71 -8.70
CA TYR A 300 13.93 -22.20 -8.02
C TYR A 300 15.13 -22.42 -8.96
N GLY A 301 14.97 -22.21 -10.26
CA GLY A 301 16.03 -22.35 -11.26
C GLY A 301 16.26 -23.78 -11.77
N TYR A 302 15.59 -24.79 -11.21
CA TYR A 302 15.73 -26.20 -11.61
C TYR A 302 14.39 -26.94 -11.52
N TYR A 303 14.32 -28.15 -12.07
CA TYR A 303 13.23 -29.12 -11.88
C TYR A 303 13.80 -30.54 -11.93
N MET A 304 13.09 -31.51 -11.38
CA MET A 304 13.54 -32.90 -11.25
C MET A 304 12.51 -33.81 -11.92
N ARG A 305 12.70 -34.09 -13.22
CA ARG A 305 11.69 -34.82 -14.01
C ARG A 305 11.52 -36.29 -13.58
N ASP A 306 12.58 -36.87 -13.04
CA ASP A 306 12.63 -38.28 -12.65
C ASP A 306 12.16 -38.51 -11.20
N GLU A 307 11.93 -37.45 -10.44
CA GLU A 307 11.42 -37.53 -9.06
C GLU A 307 9.89 -37.63 -9.05
N GLU A 308 9.36 -38.48 -8.16
CA GLU A 308 7.91 -38.62 -8.02
C GLU A 308 7.26 -37.32 -7.56
N VAL A 309 6.11 -37.00 -8.17
CA VAL A 309 5.27 -35.86 -7.79
C VAL A 309 4.20 -36.33 -6.81
N GLU A 310 4.13 -35.67 -5.66
CA GLU A 310 3.11 -35.86 -4.64
C GLU A 310 2.04 -34.76 -4.77
N PHE A 311 0.78 -35.18 -4.93
CA PHE A 311 -0.40 -34.33 -4.86
C PHE A 311 -0.82 -34.17 -3.40
N VAL A 312 -0.72 -32.95 -2.88
CA VAL A 312 -0.93 -32.66 -1.45
C VAL A 312 -2.37 -32.24 -1.19
N ASN A 313 -2.90 -31.28 -1.95
CA ASN A 313 -4.28 -30.80 -1.80
C ASN A 313 -4.96 -30.60 -3.16
N ALA A 314 -6.26 -30.88 -3.23
CA ALA A 314 -7.15 -30.37 -4.27
C ALA A 314 -7.88 -29.14 -3.76
N ARG A 315 -7.99 -28.11 -4.60
CA ARG A 315 -8.57 -26.81 -4.26
C ARG A 315 -9.50 -26.33 -5.35
N ILE A 316 -10.62 -25.73 -4.93
CA ILE A 316 -11.43 -24.86 -5.77
C ILE A 316 -11.29 -23.44 -5.26
N LYS A 317 -10.88 -22.54 -6.15
CA LYS A 317 -11.01 -21.11 -5.96
C LYS A 317 -12.26 -20.64 -6.68
N ALA A 318 -13.24 -20.19 -5.91
CA ALA A 318 -14.49 -19.64 -6.42
C ALA A 318 -14.47 -18.12 -6.36
N ILE A 319 -14.83 -17.47 -7.47
CA ILE A 319 -14.88 -16.02 -7.62
C ILE A 319 -16.30 -15.62 -8.01
N GLY A 320 -16.97 -14.88 -7.12
CA GLY A 320 -18.22 -14.19 -7.39
C GLY A 320 -17.96 -12.77 -7.88
N ARG A 321 -18.17 -12.53 -9.17
CA ARG A 321 -17.95 -11.20 -9.76
C ARG A 321 -19.02 -10.21 -9.35
N ILE A 322 -18.59 -9.11 -8.74
CA ILE A 322 -19.48 -8.02 -8.37
C ILE A 322 -19.59 -6.99 -9.50
N ILE A 323 -20.58 -6.11 -9.39
CA ILE A 323 -20.64 -4.92 -10.23
C ILE A 323 -19.63 -3.93 -9.66
N ARG A 324 -18.49 -3.76 -10.33
CA ARG A 324 -17.44 -2.84 -9.90
C ARG A 324 -17.87 -1.39 -10.14
N PRO A 325 -17.55 -0.45 -9.23
CA PRO A 325 -17.70 0.98 -9.50
C PRO A 325 -16.94 1.36 -10.77
N ASN A 326 -17.62 2.04 -11.69
CA ASN A 326 -16.98 2.56 -12.89
C ASN A 326 -16.44 3.97 -12.61
N ILE A 327 -15.19 4.23 -12.96
CA ILE A 327 -14.63 5.59 -12.96
C ILE A 327 -14.73 6.12 -14.40
N PRO A 328 -15.70 7.00 -14.69
CA PRO A 328 -15.90 7.48 -16.04
C PRO A 328 -14.73 8.35 -16.48
N LYS A 329 -14.28 8.10 -17.71
CA LYS A 329 -13.32 8.94 -18.39
C LYS A 329 -13.96 10.30 -18.71
N GLN A 330 -13.32 11.38 -18.30
CA GLN A 330 -13.75 12.77 -18.51
C GLN A 330 -12.92 13.43 -19.61
N PRO A 331 -13.52 14.36 -20.38
CA PRO A 331 -12.77 15.14 -21.37
C PRO A 331 -11.77 16.08 -20.69
N LEU A 332 -10.62 16.29 -21.32
CA LEU A 332 -9.64 17.28 -20.90
C LEU A 332 -10.21 18.71 -21.09
N GLN A 333 -10.00 19.58 -20.10
CA GLN A 333 -10.55 20.94 -20.04
C GLN A 333 -9.46 22.02 -20.04
N GLY A 334 -8.30 21.72 -20.64
CA GLY A 334 -7.18 22.64 -20.75
C GLY A 334 -6.12 22.50 -19.64
N ALA A 335 -4.92 22.98 -19.93
CA ALA A 335 -3.76 22.84 -19.04
C ALA A 335 -3.75 23.82 -17.87
N VAL A 336 -4.33 25.01 -18.04
CA VAL A 336 -4.27 26.07 -17.02
C VAL A 336 -5.43 25.89 -16.04
N PRO A 337 -5.18 25.76 -14.72
CA PRO A 337 -6.23 25.77 -13.71
C PRO A 337 -6.97 27.12 -13.67
N ASP A 338 -8.27 27.10 -13.35
CA ASP A 338 -9.04 28.33 -13.13
C ASP A 338 -8.46 29.10 -11.92
N GLU A 339 -8.43 30.43 -11.95
CA GLU A 339 -7.91 31.24 -10.82
C GLU A 339 -8.65 30.98 -9.51
N ASN A 340 -9.94 30.67 -9.59
CA ASN A 340 -10.76 30.32 -8.43
C ASN A 340 -10.35 28.98 -7.78
N SER A 341 -9.48 28.18 -8.41
CA SER A 341 -8.93 26.96 -7.80
C SER A 341 -7.89 27.27 -6.72
N ILE A 342 -7.30 28.47 -6.73
CA ILE A 342 -6.32 28.92 -5.75
C ILE A 342 -7.05 29.49 -4.52
N LEU A 343 -6.88 28.85 -3.37
CA LEU A 343 -7.42 29.30 -2.08
C LEU A 343 -6.60 30.45 -1.48
N GLY A 344 -5.30 30.48 -1.77
CA GLY A 344 -4.38 31.48 -1.23
C GLY A 344 -2.93 31.02 -1.37
N PHE A 345 -2.06 31.64 -0.57
CA PHE A 345 -0.62 31.33 -0.52
C PHE A 345 -0.19 31.05 0.91
N ARG A 346 0.79 30.18 1.08
CA ARG A 346 1.40 29.82 2.37
C ARG A 346 2.91 29.71 2.22
N GLU A 347 3.65 30.12 3.24
CA GLU A 347 5.09 29.82 3.31
C GLU A 347 5.28 28.33 3.63
N VAL A 348 6.02 27.63 2.78
CA VAL A 348 6.24 26.17 2.89
C VAL A 348 7.72 25.85 2.76
N TYR A 349 8.20 25.01 3.67
CA TYR A 349 9.57 24.49 3.67
C TYR A 349 9.60 23.07 3.07
N PHE A 350 10.39 22.87 2.02
CA PHE A 350 10.47 21.60 1.29
C PHE A 350 11.73 20.78 1.60
N GLY A 351 12.71 21.34 2.31
CA GLY A 351 13.95 20.66 2.71
C GLY A 351 15.00 20.46 1.61
N ARG A 352 14.69 20.81 0.35
CA ARG A 352 15.67 20.81 -0.76
C ARG A 352 16.59 22.02 -0.72
N GLU A 353 16.01 23.14 -0.31
CA GLU A 353 16.66 24.43 -0.13
C GLU A 353 16.40 24.84 1.32
N GLU A 354 17.36 25.51 1.96
CA GLU A 354 17.26 26.00 3.34
C GLU A 354 16.39 27.28 3.42
N GLU A 355 15.27 27.31 2.71
CA GLU A 355 14.36 28.46 2.68
C GLU A 355 12.87 28.07 2.61
N PHE A 356 12.02 29.02 2.98
CA PHE A 356 10.58 28.92 2.79
C PHE A 356 10.21 29.51 1.43
N HIS A 357 9.28 28.84 0.74
CA HIS A 357 8.72 29.33 -0.51
C HIS A 357 7.26 29.75 -0.32
N LYS A 358 6.92 30.92 -0.84
CA LYS A 358 5.54 31.37 -0.97
C LYS A 358 4.80 30.49 -1.99
N THR A 359 4.02 29.55 -1.47
CA THR A 359 3.46 28.45 -2.24
C THR A 359 1.95 28.61 -2.43
N PRO A 360 1.42 28.53 -3.67
CA PRO A 360 -0.02 28.53 -3.93
C PRO A 360 -0.69 27.27 -3.37
N ILE A 361 -1.88 27.46 -2.79
CA ILE A 361 -2.72 26.40 -2.25
C ILE A 361 -3.91 26.21 -3.19
N TYR A 362 -4.00 25.04 -3.81
CA TYR A 362 -5.10 24.66 -4.70
C TYR A 362 -6.15 23.85 -3.95
N ILE A 363 -7.41 24.06 -4.27
CA ILE A 363 -8.54 23.24 -3.81
C ILE A 363 -8.73 22.11 -4.81
N ARG A 364 -8.55 20.87 -4.37
CA ARG A 364 -8.56 19.69 -5.25
C ARG A 364 -9.84 19.59 -6.08
N GLU A 365 -10.99 19.89 -5.49
CA GLU A 365 -12.32 19.77 -6.08
C GLU A 365 -12.56 20.78 -7.21
N ARG A 366 -11.73 21.83 -7.30
CA ARG A 366 -11.81 22.86 -8.35
C ARG A 366 -10.88 22.56 -9.54
N LEU A 367 -9.97 21.60 -9.40
CA LEU A 367 -9.07 21.18 -10.48
C LEU A 367 -9.79 20.24 -11.45
N LYS A 368 -9.62 20.51 -12.75
CA LYS A 368 -10.28 19.78 -13.85
C LYS A 368 -9.30 18.87 -14.60
N PRO A 369 -9.78 17.78 -15.22
CA PRO A 369 -8.97 16.95 -16.10
C PRO A 369 -8.19 17.78 -17.13
N GLY A 370 -6.90 17.51 -17.25
CA GLY A 370 -5.97 18.24 -18.12
C GLY A 370 -5.17 19.33 -17.41
N ASN A 371 -5.64 19.86 -16.28
CA ASN A 371 -4.93 20.89 -15.53
C ASN A 371 -3.54 20.42 -15.10
N VAL A 372 -2.56 21.31 -15.21
CA VAL A 372 -1.16 21.13 -14.83
C VAL A 372 -0.82 22.12 -13.72
N ILE A 373 -0.17 21.63 -12.69
CA ILE A 373 0.23 22.37 -11.51
C ILE A 373 1.74 22.20 -11.38
N GLU A 374 2.47 23.27 -11.68
CA GLU A 374 3.92 23.33 -11.49
C GLU A 374 4.26 23.57 -10.02
N GLY A 375 5.24 22.86 -9.50
CA GLY A 375 5.75 23.04 -8.14
C GLY A 375 6.61 24.33 -8.02
N PRO A 376 6.72 24.92 -6.81
CA PRO A 376 6.10 24.48 -5.56
C PRO A 376 4.58 24.74 -5.52
N ALA A 377 3.82 23.74 -5.07
CA ALA A 377 2.37 23.85 -4.87
C ALA A 377 1.87 22.88 -3.78
N ILE A 378 0.78 23.27 -3.12
CA ILE A 378 0.01 22.38 -2.24
C ILE A 378 -1.38 22.19 -2.84
N ILE A 379 -1.87 20.96 -2.87
CA ILE A 379 -3.25 20.65 -3.28
C ILE A 379 -3.97 20.09 -2.05
N GLU A 380 -4.89 20.87 -1.50
CA GLU A 380 -5.72 20.50 -0.35
C GLU A 380 -7.00 19.82 -0.82
N GLN A 381 -7.30 18.68 -0.21
CA GLN A 381 -8.53 17.92 -0.38
C GLN A 381 -9.12 17.63 1.01
N TYR A 382 -10.41 17.31 1.08
CA TYR A 382 -11.03 16.94 2.36
C TYR A 382 -10.27 15.83 3.12
N ASP A 383 -9.80 14.80 2.41
CA ASP A 383 -9.25 13.56 2.98
C ASP A 383 -7.71 13.48 2.94
N THR A 384 -7.02 14.41 2.28
CA THR A 384 -5.56 14.43 2.16
C THR A 384 -5.00 15.82 1.85
N THR A 385 -3.67 15.95 1.92
CA THR A 385 -2.93 17.06 1.33
C THR A 385 -1.82 16.50 0.45
N THR A 386 -1.80 16.92 -0.82
CA THR A 386 -0.74 16.58 -1.76
C THR A 386 0.29 17.69 -1.82
N VAL A 387 1.57 17.34 -1.74
CA VAL A 387 2.68 18.30 -1.75
C VAL A 387 3.49 18.12 -3.03
N ILE A 388 3.54 19.18 -3.85
CA ILE A 388 4.32 19.23 -5.08
C ILE A 388 5.52 20.14 -4.83
N PRO A 389 6.72 19.61 -4.52
CA PRO A 389 7.90 20.43 -4.24
C PRO A 389 8.43 21.12 -5.51
N PRO A 390 9.34 22.10 -5.38
CA PRO A 390 10.03 22.70 -6.53
C PRO A 390 10.65 21.64 -7.45
N GLY A 391 10.53 21.81 -8.77
CA GLY A 391 11.05 20.86 -9.75
C GLY A 391 10.23 19.57 -9.89
N TRP A 392 8.94 19.60 -9.52
CA TRP A 392 7.96 18.57 -9.84
C TRP A 392 6.71 19.23 -10.43
N SER A 393 5.93 18.47 -11.19
CA SER A 393 4.64 18.91 -11.72
C SER A 393 3.57 17.85 -11.51
N ALA A 394 2.34 18.28 -11.27
CA ALA A 394 1.17 17.41 -11.17
C ALA A 394 0.18 17.70 -12.30
N LYS A 395 -0.31 16.65 -12.97
CA LYS A 395 -1.36 16.74 -13.98
C LYS A 395 -2.59 15.96 -13.57
N VAL A 396 -3.76 16.59 -13.64
CA VAL A 396 -5.04 15.88 -13.47
C VAL A 396 -5.31 15.07 -14.75
N ASP A 397 -5.43 13.76 -14.63
CA ASP A 397 -5.75 12.90 -15.76
C ASP A 397 -7.26 12.82 -16.06
N GLU A 398 -7.60 12.07 -17.10
CA GLU A 398 -8.98 11.90 -17.57
C GLU A 398 -9.86 11.10 -16.59
N PHE A 399 -9.28 10.45 -15.58
CA PHE A 399 -10.00 9.76 -14.52
C PHE A 399 -10.06 10.58 -13.22
N GLY A 400 -9.50 11.79 -13.23
CA GLY A 400 -9.39 12.63 -12.06
C GLY A 400 -8.32 12.17 -11.07
N SER A 401 -7.35 11.34 -11.46
CA SER A 401 -6.15 11.10 -10.63
C SER A 401 -5.10 12.18 -10.90
N LEU A 402 -4.24 12.47 -9.92
CA LEU A 402 -3.06 13.30 -10.15
C LEU A 402 -1.91 12.38 -10.60
N ARG A 403 -1.31 12.73 -11.73
CA ARG A 403 -0.06 12.15 -12.22
C ARG A 403 1.05 13.14 -11.91
N VAL A 404 1.94 12.76 -11.00
CA VAL A 404 3.05 13.62 -10.58
C VAL A 404 4.36 13.09 -11.14
N VAL A 405 5.15 13.98 -11.72
CA VAL A 405 6.44 13.69 -12.36
C VAL A 405 7.46 14.77 -11.96
N GLN A 406 8.73 14.40 -11.96
CA GLN A 406 9.85 15.32 -11.74
C GLN A 406 10.15 16.10 -13.01
#